data_AF-A0A7K9EXE6-F1
#
_entry.id   AF-A0A7K9EXE6-F1
#
_cell.length_a   1.000
_cell.length_b   1.000
_cell.length_c   1.000
_cell.angle_alpha   90.00
_cell.angle_beta   90.00
_cell.angle_gamma   90.00
#
_symmetry.space_group_name_H-M   'P 1'
#
loop_
_entity.id
_entity.type
_entity.pdbx_description
1 polymer ?
#
loop_
_entity_poly.entity_id
_entity_poly.type
_entity_poly.pdbx_seq_one_letter_code
_entity_poly.pdbx_strand_id
1 'polypeptide(L)'
;SWSSRWVESKHKPDYGRFVLSAGKFYGDPEKDKGLQTSQDARFYAISSRFQPFSNRQKTLVLQFSVKHEQNIDCGGGYVKLFPPSLDQQQMHGDSEYNIMFGTRSGVPGKKTTHGI
;
A
#
# COMPACT_ATOMS: atom_id res chain seq x y z
N SER A 1 -18.28 -0.92 -3.83
CA SER A 1 -17.19 -0.26 -4.60
C SER A 1 -15.87 -0.44 -3.85
N TRP A 2 -14.71 -0.24 -4.47
CA TRP A 2 -13.43 -0.27 -3.73
C TRP A 2 -13.40 0.84 -2.65
N SER A 3 -13.93 2.02 -2.97
CA SER A 3 -13.97 3.18 -2.07
C SER A 3 -14.76 2.97 -0.78
N SER A 4 -15.63 1.96 -0.71
CA SER A 4 -16.36 1.62 0.52
C SER A 4 -15.57 0.70 1.46
N ARG A 5 -14.49 0.07 0.98
CA ARG A 5 -13.64 -0.84 1.77
C ARG A 5 -12.34 -0.21 2.26
N TRP A 6 -11.89 0.83 1.57
CA TRP A 6 -10.63 1.51 1.84
C TRP A 6 -10.88 2.85 2.52
N VAL A 7 -10.09 3.16 3.54
CA VAL A 7 -10.14 4.40 4.33
C VAL A 7 -8.84 5.14 4.14
N GLU A 8 -8.92 6.38 3.67
CA GLU A 8 -7.79 7.31 3.59
C GLU A 8 -7.55 7.95 4.96
N SER A 9 -6.28 8.01 5.37
CA SER A 9 -5.89 8.69 6.60
C SER A 9 -6.07 10.20 6.47
N LYS A 10 -6.43 10.85 7.57
CA LYS A 10 -6.55 12.30 7.73
C LYS A 10 -5.43 12.88 8.61
N HIS A 11 -4.44 12.06 8.98
CA HIS A 11 -3.33 12.49 9.84
C HIS A 11 -2.52 13.65 9.23
N LYS A 12 -2.45 13.74 7.89
CA LYS A 12 -1.88 14.89 7.17
C LYS A 12 -2.90 15.40 6.14
N PRO A 13 -3.02 16.73 5.97
CA PRO A 13 -3.96 17.31 5.01
C PRO A 13 -3.52 17.10 3.55
N ASP A 14 -2.25 16.80 3.31
CA ASP A 14 -1.63 16.82 1.98
C ASP A 14 -1.25 15.41 1.46
N TYR A 15 -1.86 14.36 2.02
CA TYR A 15 -1.71 13.02 1.48
C TYR A 15 -2.17 12.93 0.02
N GLY A 16 -1.44 12.14 -0.77
CA GLY A 16 -1.79 11.83 -2.14
C GLY A 16 -3.05 10.95 -2.22
N ARG A 17 -3.73 11.00 -3.37
CA ARG A 17 -4.97 10.29 -3.66
C ARG A 17 -4.73 9.05 -4.50
N PHE A 18 -5.40 7.97 -4.14
CA PHE A 18 -5.47 6.80 -5.00
C PHE A 18 -6.60 6.94 -6.01
N VAL A 19 -6.34 6.49 -7.24
CA VAL A 19 -7.35 6.34 -8.29
C VAL A 19 -7.42 4.88 -8.71
N LEU A 20 -8.59 4.44 -9.19
CA LEU A 20 -8.74 3.11 -9.76
C LEU A 20 -8.41 3.16 -11.25
N SER A 21 -7.37 2.45 -11.67
CA SER A 21 -6.85 2.51 -13.03
C SER A 21 -6.10 1.22 -13.39
N ALA A 22 -6.13 0.84 -14.67
CA ALA A 22 -5.29 -0.22 -15.22
C ALA A 22 -3.94 0.32 -15.76
N GLY A 23 -3.77 1.65 -15.79
CA GLY A 23 -2.60 2.32 -16.34
C GLY A 23 -2.67 2.52 -17.86
N LYS A 24 -1.55 2.93 -18.44
CA LYS A 24 -1.37 3.17 -19.89
C LYS A 24 -1.30 1.90 -20.71
N PHE A 25 -0.82 0.81 -20.11
CA PHE A 25 -0.75 -0.51 -20.74
C PHE A 25 -1.14 -1.60 -19.75
N TYR A 26 -1.87 -2.60 -20.21
CA TYR A 26 -2.44 -3.66 -19.38
C TYR A 26 -2.61 -4.93 -20.21
N GLY A 27 -2.73 -6.08 -19.55
CA GLY A 27 -3.14 -7.33 -20.19
C GLY A 27 -4.65 -7.37 -20.39
N ASP A 28 -5.41 -6.97 -19.37
CA ASP A 28 -6.87 -6.91 -19.37
C ASP A 28 -7.34 -5.59 -18.71
N PRO A 29 -8.09 -4.72 -19.42
CA PRO A 29 -8.45 -3.37 -18.95
C PRO A 29 -9.33 -3.37 -17.69
N GLU A 30 -10.05 -4.45 -17.41
CA GLU A 30 -10.93 -4.54 -16.25
C GLU A 30 -10.28 -5.31 -15.10
N LYS A 31 -9.60 -6.42 -15.38
CA LYS A 31 -8.96 -7.24 -14.34
C LYS A 31 -7.70 -6.61 -13.77
N ASP A 32 -6.99 -5.81 -14.56
CA ASP A 32 -5.74 -5.17 -14.12
C ASP A 32 -5.97 -3.83 -13.42
N LYS A 33 -7.24 -3.42 -13.20
CA LYS A 33 -7.54 -2.24 -12.40
C LYS A 33 -7.07 -2.41 -10.96
N GLY A 34 -6.19 -1.51 -10.54
CA GLY A 34 -5.65 -1.46 -9.19
C GLY A 34 -5.67 -0.04 -8.63
N LEU A 35 -5.24 0.08 -7.37
CA LEU A 35 -5.01 1.38 -6.75
C LEU A 35 -3.73 1.99 -7.30
N GLN A 36 -3.85 3.10 -8.01
CA GLN A 36 -2.74 3.86 -8.58
C GLN A 36 -2.54 5.17 -7.81
N THR A 37 -1.31 5.46 -7.43
CA THR A 37 -0.90 6.79 -6.92
C THR A 37 -1.00 7.83 -8.02
N SER A 38 -1.68 8.96 -7.78
CA SER A 38 -2.01 9.94 -8.83
C SER A 38 -1.17 11.23 -8.82
N GLN A 39 -0.34 11.43 -7.79
CA GLN A 39 0.40 12.67 -7.53
C GLN A 39 1.85 12.38 -7.16
N ASP A 40 2.78 13.09 -7.79
CA ASP A 40 4.22 12.96 -7.56
C ASP A 40 4.63 13.57 -6.21
N ALA A 41 5.73 13.06 -5.64
CA ALA A 41 6.32 13.55 -4.38
C ALA A 41 5.34 13.67 -3.21
N ARG A 42 4.34 12.78 -3.13
CA ARG A 42 3.38 12.71 -2.03
C ARG A 42 3.57 11.45 -1.19
N PHE A 43 3.30 11.58 0.11
CA PHE A 43 3.03 10.42 0.95
C PHE A 43 1.62 9.91 0.70
N TYR A 44 1.43 8.60 0.85
CA TYR A 44 0.15 7.93 0.67
C TYR A 44 -0.17 7.12 1.91
N ALA A 45 -1.42 7.19 2.36
CA ALA A 45 -1.89 6.51 3.56
C ALA A 45 -3.35 6.06 3.36
N ILE A 46 -3.52 4.84 2.86
CA ILE A 46 -4.83 4.18 2.73
C ILE A 46 -4.77 2.80 3.38
N SER A 47 -5.84 2.39 4.03
CA SER A 47 -5.93 1.09 4.71
C SER A 47 -7.29 0.44 4.49
N SER A 48 -7.36 -0.89 4.53
CA SER A 48 -8.61 -1.63 4.50
C SER A 48 -8.65 -2.60 5.68
N ARG A 49 -9.77 -2.59 6.41
CA ARG A 49 -9.97 -3.45 7.57
C ARG A 49 -10.59 -4.77 7.13
N PHE A 50 -10.13 -5.86 7.72
CA PHE A 50 -10.68 -7.20 7.57
C PHE A 50 -10.92 -7.82 8.96
N GLN A 51 -11.57 -8.98 9.00
CA GLN A 51 -11.87 -9.66 10.27
C GLN A 51 -10.57 -9.98 11.04
N PRO A 52 -10.42 -9.53 12.29
CA PRO A 52 -9.22 -9.79 13.07
C PRO A 52 -8.96 -11.30 13.21
N PHE A 53 -7.69 -11.70 13.11
CA PHE A 53 -7.27 -13.09 13.29
C PHE A 53 -5.87 -13.17 13.91
N SER A 54 -5.47 -14.36 14.33
CA SER A 54 -4.10 -14.66 14.77
C SER A 54 -3.51 -15.78 13.91
N ASN A 55 -2.24 -15.64 13.54
CA ASN A 55 -1.46 -16.68 12.85
C ASN A 55 -0.60 -17.53 13.82
N ARG A 56 -0.85 -17.49 15.13
CA ARG A 56 -0.11 -18.35 16.08
C ARG A 56 -0.26 -19.82 15.66
N GLN A 57 0.88 -20.51 15.52
CA GLN A 57 0.97 -21.92 15.08
C GLN A 57 0.36 -22.18 13.68
N LYS A 58 0.20 -21.14 12.85
CA LYS A 58 -0.32 -21.24 11.49
C LYS A 58 0.57 -20.45 10.53
N THR A 59 0.66 -20.93 9.29
CA THR A 59 1.35 -20.19 8.24
C THR A 59 0.54 -18.95 7.84
N LEU A 60 1.19 -17.78 7.78
CA LEU A 60 0.63 -16.56 7.21
C LEU A 60 1.20 -16.36 5.80
N VAL A 61 0.32 -16.16 4.82
CA VAL A 61 0.71 -15.80 3.46
C VAL A 61 0.18 -14.39 3.17
N LEU A 62 1.09 -13.49 2.79
CA LEU A 62 0.77 -12.14 2.35
C LEU A 62 1.25 -11.97 0.91
N GLN A 63 0.32 -11.75 -0.01
CA GLN A 63 0.61 -11.63 -1.44
C GLN A 63 -0.10 -10.42 -2.03
N PHE A 64 0.64 -9.68 -2.85
CA PHE A 64 0.14 -8.56 -3.64
C PHE A 64 1.05 -8.36 -4.86
N SER A 65 0.55 -7.64 -5.87
CA SER A 65 1.31 -7.25 -7.06
C SER A 65 1.56 -5.74 -7.07
N VAL A 66 2.77 -5.34 -7.47
CA VAL A 66 3.14 -3.93 -7.67
C VAL A 66 3.62 -3.75 -9.09
N LYS A 67 3.11 -2.72 -9.76
CA LYS A 67 3.55 -2.29 -11.09
C LYS A 67 4.00 -0.84 -11.02
N HIS A 68 5.29 -0.60 -11.25
CA HIS A 68 5.84 0.74 -11.42
C HIS A 68 5.82 1.13 -12.90
N GLU A 69 4.65 1.53 -13.40
CA GLU A 69 4.47 1.94 -14.81
C GLU A 69 5.29 3.19 -15.17
N GLN A 70 5.48 4.07 -14.20
CA GLN A 70 6.08 5.40 -14.37
C GLN A 70 7.61 5.40 -14.34
N ASN A 71 8.28 4.24 -14.36
CA ASN A 71 9.73 4.13 -14.18
C ASN A 71 10.22 4.90 -12.93
N ILE A 72 9.67 4.51 -11.77
CA ILE A 72 9.88 5.23 -10.50
C ILE A 72 11.38 5.39 -10.17
N ASP A 73 11.77 6.60 -9.77
CA ASP A 73 13.10 6.98 -9.32
C ASP A 73 13.28 6.70 -7.81
N CYS A 74 12.30 7.12 -7.00
CA CYS A 74 12.25 6.89 -5.55
C CYS A 74 10.79 6.70 -5.09
N GLY A 75 10.51 5.56 -4.45
CA GLY A 75 9.22 5.30 -3.82
C GLY A 75 9.07 3.90 -3.23
N GLY A 76 8.06 3.75 -2.38
CA GLY A 76 7.69 2.49 -1.75
C GLY A 76 6.63 1.72 -2.52
N GLY A 77 6.76 0.40 -2.56
CA GLY A 77 5.78 -0.57 -3.06
C GLY A 77 5.61 -1.68 -2.03
N TYR A 78 5.33 -1.30 -0.78
CA TYR A 78 5.17 -2.21 0.35
C TYR A 78 3.83 -2.01 1.05
N VAL A 79 3.38 -3.02 1.76
CA VAL A 79 2.19 -2.99 2.61
C VAL A 79 2.59 -3.17 4.07
N LYS A 80 1.74 -2.71 4.98
CA LYS A 80 1.86 -2.94 6.43
C LYS A 80 0.63 -3.70 6.93
N LEU A 81 0.83 -4.70 7.78
CA LEU A 81 -0.24 -5.35 8.55
C LEU A 81 -0.28 -4.74 9.95
N PHE A 82 -1.45 -4.25 10.34
CA PHE A 82 -1.64 -3.54 11.60
C PHE A 82 -2.43 -4.38 12.61
N PRO A 83 -2.25 -4.14 13.92
CA PRO A 83 -3.17 -4.66 14.92
C PRO A 83 -4.59 -4.07 14.74
N PRO A 84 -5.64 -4.73 15.24
CA PRO A 84 -7.02 -4.26 15.10
C PRO A 84 -7.31 -2.94 15.81
N SER A 85 -6.42 -2.52 16.72
CA SER A 85 -6.46 -1.26 17.46
C SER A 85 -6.08 -0.03 16.63
N LEU A 86 -5.57 -0.19 15.39
CA LEU A 86 -5.25 0.94 14.53
C LEU A 86 -6.50 1.81 14.29
N ASP A 87 -6.38 3.12 14.53
CA ASP A 87 -7.28 4.12 13.96
C ASP A 87 -6.87 4.42 12.51
N GLN A 88 -7.68 3.96 11.56
CA GLN A 88 -7.42 4.14 10.13
C GLN A 88 -7.40 5.61 9.70
N GLN A 89 -8.14 6.49 10.39
CA GLN A 89 -8.16 7.92 10.09
C GLN A 89 -6.91 8.64 10.59
N GLN A 90 -6.13 8.02 11.49
CA GLN A 90 -4.89 8.58 12.02
C GLN A 90 -3.64 7.80 11.59
N MET A 91 -3.78 6.85 10.66
CA MET A 91 -2.66 6.04 10.16
C MET A 91 -1.57 6.92 9.51
N HIS A 92 -0.31 6.67 9.84
CA HIS A 92 0.85 7.40 9.31
C HIS A 92 2.12 6.53 9.34
N GLY A 93 3.26 7.13 9.00
CA GLY A 93 4.56 6.45 8.89
C GLY A 93 5.00 5.74 10.17
N ASP A 94 4.74 6.37 11.32
CA ASP A 94 5.19 5.94 12.66
C ASP A 94 4.12 5.13 13.42
N SER A 95 2.95 4.90 12.83
CA SER A 95 1.94 4.02 13.41
C SER A 95 2.50 2.61 13.61
N GLU A 96 2.30 2.03 14.79
CA GLU A 96 2.73 0.67 15.13
C GLU A 96 2.10 -0.36 14.18
N TYR A 97 2.93 -1.27 13.66
CA TYR A 97 2.52 -2.34 12.75
C TYR A 97 3.14 -3.67 13.19
N ASN A 98 2.48 -4.77 12.84
CA ASN A 98 2.95 -6.12 13.13
C ASN A 98 3.98 -6.60 12.09
N ILE A 99 3.73 -6.33 10.81
CA ILE A 99 4.56 -6.78 9.69
C ILE A 99 4.63 -5.68 8.62
N MET A 100 5.82 -5.43 8.06
CA MET A 100 5.99 -4.67 6.81
C MET A 100 6.59 -5.56 5.73
N PHE A 101 5.95 -5.65 4.57
CA PHE A 101 6.43 -6.48 3.47
C PHE A 101 6.30 -5.79 2.11
N GLY A 102 7.38 -5.80 1.33
CA GLY A 102 7.38 -5.35 -0.06
C GLY A 102 8.66 -4.64 -0.49
N THR A 103 8.60 -3.99 -1.66
CA THR A 103 9.77 -3.37 -2.28
C THR A 103 9.91 -1.91 -1.90
N ARG A 104 11.14 -1.44 -1.70
CA ARG A 104 11.47 -0.02 -1.67
C ARG A 104 12.54 0.26 -2.71
N SER A 105 12.27 1.22 -3.59
CA SER A 105 13.21 1.77 -4.54
C SER A 105 13.57 3.16 -4.03
N GLY A 106 14.83 3.43 -3.67
CA GLY A 106 15.19 4.73 -3.09
C GLY A 106 16.60 5.23 -3.42
N VAL A 107 17.39 4.43 -4.13
CA VAL A 107 18.72 4.80 -4.63
C VAL A 107 18.88 4.13 -6.00
N PRO A 108 19.42 4.82 -7.03
CA PRO A 108 19.81 4.17 -8.27
C PRO A 108 20.69 2.94 -7.97
N GLY A 109 20.21 1.75 -8.34
CA GLY A 109 20.93 0.48 -8.11
C GLY A 109 20.62 -0.27 -6.80
N LYS A 110 19.76 0.22 -5.90
CA LYS A 110 19.30 -0.56 -4.73
C LYS A 110 17.79 -0.79 -4.75
N LYS A 111 17.40 -2.05 -4.99
CA LYS A 111 16.05 -2.58 -4.74
C LYS A 111 16.13 -3.44 -3.48
N THR A 112 15.43 -3.03 -2.43
CA THR A 112 15.43 -3.78 -1.15
C THR A 112 14.02 -4.26 -0.85
N THR A 113 13.87 -5.57 -0.65
CA THR A 113 12.66 -6.12 -0.04
C THR A 113 12.75 -5.91 1.47
N HIS A 114 11.78 -5.19 2.03
CA HIS A 114 11.66 -5.02 3.48
C HIS A 114 10.83 -6.17 4.03
N GLY A 115 11.35 -6.85 5.04
CA GLY A 115 10.64 -7.78 5.90
C GLY A 115 10.99 -7.40 7.34
N ILE A 116 10.08 -6.69 8.01
CA ILE A 116 10.18 -6.31 9.42
C ILE A 116 9.00 -6.95 10.13
#